data_AF-A0A651FI64-F1
#
_entry.id   AF-A0A651FI64-F1
#
_cell.length_a   1.000
_cell.length_b   1.000
_cell.length_c   1.000
_cell.angle_alpha   90.00
_cell.angle_beta   90.00
_cell.angle_gamma   90.00
#
_symmetry.space_group_name_H-M   'P 1'
#
loop_
_entity.id
_entity.type
_entity.pdbx_description
1 polymer ?
#
loop_
_entity_poly.entity_id
_entity_poly.type
_entity_poly.pdbx_seq_one_letter_code
_entity_poly.pdbx_strand_id
1 'polypeptide(L)'
;MSIGIWQIVLVLVLVLVIFGAGKLPGVMGDLGKGMRNFKDGLKEGESGTDDASPKQIAKKDSTAADDAPAEKEADAVKKDKA
;
A
#
# COMPACT_ATOMS: atom_id res chain seq x y z
N MET A 1 -20.03 -15.24 20.42
CA MET A 1 -19.51 -15.35 19.04
C MET A 1 -19.26 -13.94 18.54
N SER A 2 -18.11 -13.37 18.89
CA SER A 2 -17.75 -12.01 18.46
C SER A 2 -17.17 -12.09 17.05
N ILE A 3 -17.59 -11.20 16.17
CA ILE A 3 -16.96 -11.01 14.87
C ILE A 3 -15.54 -10.51 15.14
N GLY A 4 -14.62 -11.46 15.19
CA GLY A 4 -13.21 -11.20 15.44
C GLY A 4 -12.48 -10.84 14.16
N ILE A 5 -11.28 -10.28 14.31
CA ILE A 5 -10.36 -9.98 13.22
C ILE A 5 -10.17 -11.20 12.28
N TRP A 6 -10.19 -12.42 12.84
CA TRP A 6 -10.14 -13.67 12.10
C TRP A 6 -11.23 -13.84 11.03
N GLN A 7 -12.45 -13.38 11.28
CA GLN A 7 -13.55 -13.46 10.31
C GLN A 7 -13.35 -12.45 9.17
N ILE A 8 -12.88 -11.25 9.49
CA ILE A 8 -12.61 -10.19 8.51
C ILE A 8 -11.51 -10.64 7.53
N VAL A 9 -10.43 -11.24 8.04
CA VAL A 9 -9.36 -11.79 7.19
C VAL A 9 -9.89 -12.89 6.26
N LEU A 10 -10.74 -13.79 6.76
CA LEU A 10 -11.30 -14.88 5.95
C LEU A 10 -12.19 -14.36 4.80
N VAL A 11 -12.99 -13.32 5.07
CA VAL A 11 -13.79 -12.64 4.05
C VAL A 11 -12.91 -11.90 3.05
N LEU A 12 -11.85 -11.23 3.51
CA LEU A 12 -10.90 -10.52 2.65
C LEU A 12 -10.23 -11.46 1.64
N VAL A 13 -9.84 -12.67 2.09
CA VAL A 13 -9.26 -13.70 1.21
C VAL A 13 -10.26 -14.12 0.14
N LEU A 14 -11.54 -14.34 0.50
CA LEU A 14 -12.56 -14.72 -0.48
C LEU A 14 -12.77 -13.64 -1.53
N VAL A 15 -12.82 -12.37 -1.12
CA VAL A 15 -12.92 -11.22 -2.04
C VAL A 15 -11.68 -11.14 -2.93
N LEU A 16 -10.48 -11.35 -2.38
CA LEU A 16 -9.24 -11.38 -3.16
C LEU A 16 -9.20 -12.50 -4.20
N VAL A 17 -9.80 -13.66 -3.93
CA VAL A 17 -9.90 -14.74 -4.91
C VAL A 17 -10.84 -14.37 -6.05
N ILE A 18 -11.96 -13.70 -5.76
CA ILE A 18 -12.94 -13.29 -6.78
C ILE A 18 -12.42 -12.12 -7.62
N PHE A 19 -11.80 -11.13 -6.97
CA PHE A 19 -11.33 -9.90 -7.63
C PHE A 19 -9.89 -10.00 -8.15
N GLY A 20 -9.09 -10.92 -7.62
CA GLY A 20 -7.67 -11.08 -7.91
C GLY A 20 -6.78 -10.06 -7.18
N ALA A 21 -5.58 -10.49 -6.77
CA ALA A 21 -4.60 -9.63 -6.08
C ALA A 21 -4.08 -8.47 -6.95
N GLY A 22 -4.14 -8.58 -8.28
CA GLY A 22 -3.66 -7.52 -9.19
C GLY A 22 -4.60 -6.32 -9.31
N LYS A 23 -5.89 -6.46 -8.98
CA LYS A 23 -6.85 -5.37 -9.09
C LYS A 23 -6.84 -4.47 -7.85
N LEU A 24 -6.60 -5.05 -6.67
CA LEU A 24 -6.65 -4.37 -5.38
C LEU A 24 -5.70 -3.14 -5.26
N PRO A 25 -4.42 -3.20 -5.68
CA PRO A 25 -3.50 -2.08 -5.56
C PRO A 25 -3.91 -0.87 -6.40
N GLY A 26 -4.49 -1.12 -7.58
CA GLY A 26 -4.99 -0.05 -8.46
C GLY A 26 -6.17 0.68 -7.82
N VAL A 27 -7.23 -0.04 -7.45
CA VAL A 27 -8.42 0.58 -6.84
C VAL A 27 -8.11 1.22 -5.48
N MET A 28 -7.26 0.59 -4.65
CA MET A 28 -6.88 1.17 -3.37
C MET A 28 -5.98 2.40 -3.53
N GLY A 29 -5.14 2.43 -4.58
CA GLY A 29 -4.32 3.59 -4.92
C GLY A 29 -5.18 4.80 -5.28
N ASP A 30 -6.21 4.62 -6.11
CA ASP A 30 -7.09 5.72 -6.51
C ASP A 30 -8.04 6.15 -5.38
N LEU A 31 -8.56 5.20 -4.60
CA LEU A 31 -9.37 5.51 -3.41
C LEU A 31 -8.53 6.21 -2.33
N GLY A 32 -7.28 5.81 -2.15
CA GLY A 32 -6.33 6.42 -1.23
C GLY A 32 -5.95 7.86 -1.61
N LYS A 33 -5.73 8.14 -2.90
CA LYS A 33 -5.50 9.51 -3.40
C LYS A 33 -6.71 10.41 -3.14
N GLY A 34 -7.92 9.91 -3.40
CA GLY A 34 -9.17 10.65 -3.14
C GLY A 34 -9.35 10.95 -1.65
N MET A 35 -9.13 9.97 -0.79
CA MET A 35 -9.23 10.15 0.67
C MET A 35 -8.16 11.10 1.21
N ARG A 36 -6.95 11.10 0.64
CA ARG A 36 -5.86 12.01 1.02
C ARG A 36 -6.18 13.46 0.66
N ASN A 37 -6.63 13.71 -0.57
CA ASN A 37 -7.08 15.05 -0.98
C ASN A 37 -8.28 15.54 -0.15
N PHE A 38 -9.19 14.64 0.23
CA PHE A 38 -10.29 14.97 1.13
C PHE A 38 -9.79 15.37 2.52
N LYS A 39 -8.88 14.58 3.10
CA LYS A 39 -8.24 14.84 4.40
C LYS A 39 -7.46 16.17 4.41
N ASP A 40 -6.73 16.44 3.34
CA ASP A 40 -5.92 17.65 3.19
C ASP A 40 -6.83 18.88 3.02
N GLY A 41 -7.90 18.79 2.23
CA GLY A 41 -8.89 19.87 2.10
C GLY A 41 -9.68 20.16 3.38
N LEU A 42 -9.95 19.14 4.21
CA LEU A 42 -10.56 19.32 5.53
C LEU A 42 -9.62 20.04 6.50
N LYS A 43 -8.31 19.76 6.45
CA LYS A 43 -7.31 20.44 7.28
C LYS A 43 -7.15 21.91 6.90
N GLU A 44 -7.19 22.23 5.61
CA GLU A 44 -7.16 23.60 5.08
C GLU A 44 -8.38 24.42 5.55
N GLY A 45 -9.55 23.77 5.70
CA GLY A 45 -10.78 24.41 6.17
C GLY A 45 -10.84 24.65 7.69
N GLU A 46 -10.12 23.86 8.49
CA GLU A 46 -10.08 23.99 9.96
C GLU A 46 -8.93 24.90 10.43
N SER A 47 -7.84 24.96 9.68
CA SER A 47 -6.66 25.80 9.98
C SER A 47 -6.50 26.88 8.91
N GLY A 48 -7.22 27.99 9.07
CA GLY A 48 -6.95 29.19 8.30
C GLY A 48 -5.56 29.73 8.64
N THR A 49 -4.74 29.89 7.60
CA THR A 49 -3.42 30.56 7.57
C THR A 49 -2.21 29.72 8.03
N ASP A 50 -1.27 29.63 7.08
CA ASP A 50 0.15 29.19 7.15
C ASP A 50 0.51 27.73 6.77
N ASP A 51 1.31 27.65 5.70
CA ASP A 51 2.11 26.52 5.18
C ASP A 51 1.50 25.57 4.13
N ALA A 52 1.19 26.15 2.96
CA ALA A 52 1.13 25.40 1.71
C ALA A 52 2.55 24.98 1.28
N SER A 53 3.06 23.86 1.80
CA SER A 53 4.26 23.19 1.27
C SER A 53 3.88 21.98 0.41
N PRO A 54 3.92 22.08 -0.94
CA PRO A 54 3.63 20.99 -1.85
C PRO A 54 4.82 20.03 -1.89
N LYS A 55 4.90 19.09 -0.96
CA LYS A 55 5.90 18.02 -1.05
C LYS A 55 5.39 16.90 -1.95
N GLN A 56 5.69 17.07 -3.23
CA GLN A 56 5.88 16.04 -4.26
C GLN A 56 5.20 14.69 -4.00
N ILE A 57 4.18 14.38 -4.80
CA ILE A 57 4.02 13.03 -5.34
C ILE A 57 4.43 13.14 -6.82
N ALA A 58 5.73 13.28 -7.03
CA ALA A 58 6.31 13.10 -8.36
C ALA A 58 6.14 11.62 -8.73
N LYS A 59 5.40 11.40 -9.83
CA LYS A 59 5.47 10.25 -10.74
C LYS A 59 6.02 8.94 -10.17
N LYS A 60 5.11 8.00 -9.95
CA LYS A 60 5.33 6.61 -10.32
C LYS A 60 4.03 6.07 -10.92
N ASP A 61 3.75 6.51 -12.14
CA ASP A 61 2.98 5.69 -13.08
C ASP A 61 3.68 4.34 -13.20
N SER A 62 2.95 3.27 -12.93
CA SER A 62 3.20 1.89 -13.36
C SER A 62 4.67 1.42 -13.39
N THR A 63 5.10 0.75 -12.33
CA THR A 63 5.85 -0.50 -12.53
C THR A 63 5.19 -1.56 -11.69
N ALA A 64 4.69 -2.55 -12.43
CA ALA A 64 4.00 -3.71 -11.96
C ALA A 64 4.77 -4.39 -10.82
N ALA A 65 3.98 -4.91 -9.88
CA ALA A 65 4.34 -6.13 -9.19
C ALA A 65 4.46 -7.24 -10.23
N ASP A 66 5.68 -7.47 -10.72
CA ASP A 66 6.12 -8.71 -11.35
C ASP A 66 7.48 -9.01 -10.71
N ASP A 67 7.43 -9.73 -9.58
CA ASP A 67 8.26 -10.91 -9.30
C ASP A 67 8.07 -11.29 -7.81
N ALA A 68 7.24 -12.30 -7.56
CA ALA A 68 7.50 -13.21 -6.46
C ALA A 68 8.12 -14.45 -7.11
N PRO A 69 9.25 -14.93 -6.57
CA PRO A 69 9.11 -16.19 -5.86
C PRO A 69 9.73 -16.12 -4.47
N ALA A 70 8.97 -16.63 -3.52
CA ALA A 70 9.54 -17.23 -2.33
C ALA A 70 10.34 -18.47 -2.75
N GLU A 71 11.64 -18.53 -2.44
CA GLU A 71 12.30 -19.77 -1.97
C GLU A 71 13.73 -19.51 -1.47
N LYS A 72 13.95 -19.99 -0.23
CA LYS A 72 15.14 -20.67 0.32
C LYS A 72 16.42 -19.92 0.70
N GLU A 73 16.61 -19.93 2.03
CA GLU A 73 17.75 -20.51 2.74
C GLU A 73 19.06 -19.73 2.89
N ALA A 74 19.61 -19.94 4.09
CA ALA A 74 20.82 -19.41 4.64
C ALA A 74 22.09 -19.98 3.97
N ASP A 75 23.21 -19.29 4.26
CA ASP A 75 24.48 -19.86 4.76
C ASP A 75 25.75 -19.47 3.97
N ALA A 76 26.85 -19.42 4.73
CA ALA A 76 28.25 -19.46 4.33
C ALA A 76 28.99 -18.20 3.80
N VAL A 77 29.56 -17.49 4.78
CA VAL A 77 30.94 -16.95 4.82
C VAL A 77 31.93 -17.59 3.83
N LYS A 78 32.68 -16.77 3.04
CA LYS A 78 34.11 -17.03 2.75
C LYS A 78 34.90 -15.84 2.15
N LYS A 79 35.94 -15.44 2.91
CA LYS A 79 37.28 -14.95 2.50
C LYS A 79 37.40 -13.78 1.51
N ASP A 80 37.56 -12.58 2.06
CA ASP A 80 38.43 -11.54 1.48
C ASP A 80 39.78 -11.54 2.24
N LYS A 81 40.80 -12.10 1.60
CA LYS A 81 42.21 -11.77 1.84
C LYS A 81 42.95 -11.96 0.52
N ALA A 82 43.06 -10.86 -0.22
CA ALA A 82 44.17 -10.64 -1.13
C ALA A 82 45.09 -9.63 -0.43
#